data_AF-A0AAV4VTC9-F1
#
_entry.id   AF-A0AAV4VTC9-F1
#
_cell.length_a   1.000
_cell.length_b   1.000
_cell.length_c   1.000
_cell.angle_alpha   90.00
_cell.angle_beta   90.00
_cell.angle_gamma   90.00
#
_symmetry.space_group_name_H-M   'P 1'
#
loop_
_entity.id
_entity.type
_entity.pdbx_description
1 polymer ?
#
loop_
_entity_poly.entity_id
_entity_poly.type
_entity_poly.pdbx_seq_one_letter_code
_entity_poly.pdbx_strand_id
1 'polypeptide(L)'
;MWKVSINRGDMKDTEMELLIDSIVDSLFSVFVTLGVVPIIRCPRGNAAEMVSEKLDKKIRENLRDTRNSLFAPDGIPSSFSFQRPLLVILDRNQDMATPLHHTWTYQALGHDVLDLQLNRVTMDEVNEKTGHLGAKPRKRTKMFDLSPNDKFWMQYKGSPFPIVAEAVQEELDAYRSSEEEVKRLKSAMGLDANSGTDEVLGSMSDNTAKLTSAVSSLPELLEKKRLIDMHMTIATAILDHIKSRKLDVYFEIEEKIMGRATLEKSLMDMITDPEAGLPADKLRLFLISFICGPTMTEAEVDQYVTALQDAGCDVESVQYMRRWKTYSKLSSHTASQYSGGTKTVSMFSKLMSHGSQFVMEGVKNLVVKNIIYLLQG
;
A
#
# COMPACT_ATOMS: atom_id res chain seq x y z
N MET A 1 2.83 -17.63 -2.90
CA MET A 1 4.24 -18.10 -2.79
C MET A 1 4.82 -17.71 -1.42
N TRP A 2 4.15 -18.06 -0.30
CA TRP A 2 4.66 -17.96 1.08
C TRP A 2 3.93 -19.03 1.92
N LYS A 3 4.26 -20.30 1.69
CA LYS A 3 3.62 -21.45 2.37
C LYS A 3 4.53 -22.05 3.45
N VAL A 4 5.48 -21.28 3.97
CA VAL A 4 6.34 -21.69 5.08
C VAL A 4 6.02 -20.78 6.26
N SER A 5 5.26 -21.31 7.21
CA SER A 5 4.97 -20.63 8.47
C SER A 5 5.77 -21.35 9.55
N ILE A 6 6.63 -20.60 10.23
CA ILE A 6 7.45 -21.07 11.37
C ILE A 6 6.56 -21.68 12.47
N ASN A 7 5.30 -21.25 12.55
CA ASN A 7 4.36 -21.63 13.60
C ASN A 7 3.45 -22.80 13.22
N ARG A 8 3.78 -23.56 12.16
CA ARG A 8 3.07 -24.79 11.81
C ARG A 8 3.34 -25.86 12.86
N GLY A 9 2.28 -26.51 13.35
CA GLY A 9 2.40 -27.57 14.36
C GLY A 9 3.11 -28.84 13.86
N ASP A 10 3.21 -29.01 12.54
CA ASP A 10 3.89 -30.12 11.86
C ASP A 10 5.28 -29.73 11.28
N MET A 11 5.78 -28.53 11.61
CA MET A 11 7.07 -28.04 11.12
C MET A 11 8.21 -28.87 11.69
N LYS A 12 9.07 -29.41 10.82
CA LYS A 12 10.27 -30.15 11.26
C LYS A 12 11.40 -29.19 11.59
N ASP A 13 12.24 -29.56 12.56
CA ASP A 13 13.44 -28.78 12.95
C ASP A 13 14.34 -28.48 11.74
N THR A 14 14.53 -29.46 10.84
CA THR A 14 15.32 -29.28 9.62
C THR A 14 14.71 -28.25 8.66
N GLU A 15 13.38 -28.21 8.55
CA GLU A 15 12.69 -27.24 7.68
C GLU A 15 12.76 -25.83 8.28
N MET A 16 12.67 -25.74 9.61
CA MET A 16 12.81 -24.47 10.34
C MET A 16 14.21 -23.91 10.14
N GLU A 17 15.23 -24.77 10.27
CA GLU A 17 16.63 -24.41 10.11
C GLU A 17 16.92 -23.88 8.70
N LEU A 18 16.44 -24.57 7.65
CA LEU A 18 16.59 -24.14 6.26
C LEU A 18 15.92 -22.78 5.99
N LEU A 19 14.75 -22.53 6.59
CA LEU A 19 14.07 -21.26 6.45
C LEU A 19 14.86 -20.13 7.13
N ILE A 20 15.33 -20.36 8.36
CA ILE A 20 16.13 -19.39 9.10
C ILE A 20 17.42 -19.08 8.33
N ASP A 21 18.10 -20.09 7.79
CA ASP A 21 19.31 -19.91 6.99
C ASP A 21 19.03 -19.08 5.72
N SER A 22 17.92 -19.33 5.03
CA SER A 22 17.52 -18.52 3.86
C SER A 22 17.27 -17.04 4.22
N ILE A 23 16.65 -16.77 5.37
CA ILE A 23 16.45 -15.40 5.86
C ILE A 23 17.80 -14.76 6.20
N VAL A 24 18.67 -15.49 6.90
CA VAL A 24 20.01 -15.02 7.27
C VAL A 24 20.86 -14.70 6.04
N ASP A 25 20.83 -15.55 5.02
CA ASP A 25 21.55 -15.35 3.76
C ASP A 25 21.07 -14.12 2.99
N SER A 26 19.76 -13.92 2.98
CA SER A 26 19.14 -12.75 2.35
C SER A 26 19.53 -11.45 3.07
N LEU A 27 19.45 -11.43 4.41
CA LEU A 27 19.86 -10.27 5.22
C LEU A 27 21.36 -10.01 5.10
N PHE A 28 22.19 -11.05 5.15
CA PHE A 28 23.64 -10.96 4.96
C PHE A 28 23.99 -10.33 3.61
N SER A 29 23.33 -10.77 2.53
CA SER A 29 23.54 -10.24 1.18
C SER A 29 23.23 -8.74 1.07
N VAL A 30 22.20 -8.25 1.77
CA VAL A 30 21.90 -6.81 1.84
C VAL A 30 23.07 -6.04 2.45
N PHE A 31 23.61 -6.49 3.58
CA PHE A 31 24.69 -5.79 4.26
C PHE A 31 26.04 -5.90 3.55
N VAL A 32 26.29 -7.00 2.85
CA VAL A 32 27.41 -7.12 1.91
C VAL A 32 27.28 -6.11 0.77
N THR A 33 26.09 -6.01 0.15
CA THR A 33 25.83 -5.06 -0.94
C THR A 33 26.01 -3.61 -0.51
N LEU A 34 25.60 -3.28 0.72
CA LEU A 34 25.78 -1.95 1.29
C LEU A 34 27.21 -1.70 1.78
N GLY A 35 28.05 -2.73 1.92
CA GLY A 35 29.39 -2.62 2.48
C GLY A 35 29.43 -2.15 3.94
N VAL A 36 28.36 -2.41 4.72
CA VAL A 36 28.24 -1.91 6.11
C VAL A 36 27.85 -3.00 7.09
N VAL A 37 28.42 -2.93 8.29
CA VAL A 37 28.14 -3.88 9.39
C VAL A 37 27.08 -3.27 10.34
N PRO A 38 25.87 -3.84 10.43
CA PRO A 38 24.79 -3.28 11.26
C PRO A 38 24.99 -3.58 12.74
N ILE A 39 24.35 -2.78 13.60
CA ILE A 39 24.03 -3.14 14.99
C ILE A 39 22.71 -3.91 14.97
N ILE A 40 22.68 -5.14 15.47
CA ILE A 40 21.48 -5.98 15.45
C ILE A 40 20.73 -5.87 16.78
N ARG A 41 19.40 -5.67 16.71
CA ARG A 41 18.47 -5.68 17.84
C ARG A 41 17.26 -6.54 17.52
N CYS A 42 16.86 -7.38 18.46
CA CYS A 42 15.65 -8.19 18.38
C CYS A 42 15.05 -8.43 19.77
N PRO A 43 13.76 -8.75 19.85
CA PRO A 43 13.16 -9.35 21.03
C PRO A 43 13.72 -10.76 21.29
N ARG A 44 13.69 -11.19 22.56
CA ARG A 44 14.17 -12.52 22.98
C ARG A 44 13.07 -13.57 22.93
N GLY A 45 13.45 -14.84 22.82
CA GLY A 45 12.60 -16.02 22.97
C GLY A 45 11.78 -16.41 21.74
N ASN A 46 12.06 -15.82 20.57
CA ASN A 46 11.30 -16.05 19.33
C ASN A 46 12.23 -16.21 18.12
N ALA A 47 11.66 -16.41 16.93
CA ALA A 47 12.40 -16.60 15.69
C ALA A 47 13.30 -15.41 15.32
N ALA A 48 12.91 -14.18 15.68
CA ALA A 48 13.77 -13.02 15.51
C ALA A 48 15.14 -13.17 16.20
N GLU A 49 15.20 -13.79 17.39
CA GLU A 49 16.45 -14.04 18.10
C GLU A 49 17.33 -15.05 17.35
N MET A 50 16.73 -16.17 16.91
CA MET A 50 17.45 -17.20 16.14
C MET A 50 18.07 -16.63 14.84
N VAL A 51 17.31 -15.83 14.09
CA VAL A 51 17.80 -15.14 12.90
C VAL A 51 18.92 -14.16 13.27
N SER A 52 18.76 -13.40 14.36
CA SER A 52 19.72 -12.39 14.79
C SER A 52 21.07 -13.00 15.20
N GLU A 53 21.06 -14.07 15.99
CA GLU A 53 22.27 -14.75 16.45
C GLU A 53 23.03 -15.40 15.27
N LYS A 54 22.32 -16.04 14.36
CA LYS A 54 22.94 -16.63 13.16
C LYS A 54 23.50 -15.59 12.21
N LEU A 55 22.77 -14.50 11.96
CA LEU A 55 23.25 -13.40 11.13
C LEU A 55 24.50 -12.75 11.73
N ASP A 56 24.46 -12.49 13.04
CA ASP A 56 25.58 -11.95 13.78
C ASP A 56 26.82 -12.87 13.70
N LYS A 57 26.65 -14.17 13.94
CA LYS A 57 27.72 -15.18 13.79
C LYS A 57 28.30 -15.16 12.38
N LYS A 58 27.45 -15.19 11.35
CA LYS A 58 27.86 -15.19 9.94
C LYS A 58 28.66 -13.94 9.56
N ILE A 59 28.22 -12.77 10.03
CA ILE A 59 28.95 -11.50 9.86
C ILE A 59 30.32 -11.57 10.54
N ARG A 60 30.39 -12.01 11.80
CA ARG A 60 31.67 -12.11 12.53
C ARG A 60 32.64 -13.08 11.86
N GLU A 61 32.15 -14.21 11.36
CA GLU A 61 32.97 -15.20 10.65
C GLU A 61 33.54 -14.63 9.36
N ASN A 62 32.73 -13.92 8.56
CA ASN A 62 33.21 -13.28 7.34
C ASN A 62 34.23 -12.15 7.61
N LEU A 63 34.05 -11.38 8.68
CA LEU A 63 34.99 -10.31 9.06
C LEU A 63 36.33 -10.86 9.61
N ARG A 64 36.32 -12.05 10.19
CA ARG A 64 37.55 -12.72 10.65
C ARG A 64 38.42 -13.17 9.49
N ASP A 65 37.83 -13.53 8.35
CA ASP A 65 38.56 -13.87 7.14
C ASP A 65 38.96 -12.60 6.36
N THR A 66 40.02 -11.93 6.83
CA THR A 66 40.51 -10.68 6.22
C THR A 66 40.95 -10.83 4.76
N ARG A 67 41.17 -12.06 4.27
CA ARG A 67 41.53 -12.32 2.87
C ARG A 67 40.31 -12.41 1.94
N ASN A 68 39.13 -12.75 2.48
CA ASN A 68 37.88 -12.91 1.73
C ASN A 68 36.70 -12.12 2.34
N SER A 69 36.99 -11.01 3.02
CA SER A 69 35.95 -10.18 3.63
C SER A 69 35.07 -9.57 2.54
N LEU A 70 33.79 -9.94 2.53
CA LEU A 70 32.80 -9.45 1.56
C LEU A 70 32.37 -8.01 1.87
N PHE A 71 32.70 -7.51 3.05
CA PHE A 71 32.43 -6.13 3.48
C PHE A 71 33.47 -5.11 3.00
N ALA A 72 34.53 -5.55 2.32
CA ALA A 72 35.59 -4.69 1.79
C ALA A 72 35.86 -5.02 0.31
N PRO A 73 34.93 -4.68 -0.61
CA PRO A 73 35.01 -5.10 -2.01
C PRO A 73 36.26 -4.61 -2.76
N ASP A 74 36.87 -3.49 -2.33
CA ASP A 74 38.06 -2.90 -2.98
C ASP A 74 39.38 -3.18 -2.23
N GLY A 75 39.39 -4.03 -1.20
CA GLY A 75 40.58 -4.30 -0.38
C GLY A 75 41.07 -3.12 0.47
N ILE A 76 40.49 -1.93 0.29
CA ILE A 76 40.57 -0.83 1.23
C ILE A 76 39.68 -1.23 2.41
N PRO A 77 40.22 -1.34 3.64
CA PRO A 77 39.37 -1.50 4.81
C PRO A 77 38.41 -0.33 4.78
N SER A 78 37.13 -0.59 4.49
CA SER A 78 36.08 0.40 4.66
C SER A 78 36.26 0.89 6.09
N SER A 79 36.76 2.12 6.26
CA SER A 79 36.88 2.75 7.56
C SER A 79 35.54 2.53 8.21
N PHE A 80 35.48 1.63 9.22
CA PHE A 80 34.22 1.24 9.84
C PHE A 80 33.54 2.54 10.18
N SER A 81 32.47 2.87 9.46
CA SER A 81 31.87 4.18 9.64
C SER A 81 31.49 4.25 11.11
N PHE A 82 31.85 5.35 11.77
CA PHE A 82 31.46 5.56 13.18
C PHE A 82 29.91 5.52 13.33
N GLN A 83 29.18 5.58 12.21
CA GLN A 83 27.73 5.46 12.11
C GLN A 83 27.33 4.11 11.48
N ARG A 84 27.27 3.08 12.31
CA ARG A 84 26.70 1.77 11.92
C ARG A 84 25.17 1.85 11.86
N PRO A 85 24.52 1.31 10.82
CA PRO A 85 23.07 1.27 10.77
C PRO A 85 22.51 0.32 11.83
N LEU A 86 21.31 0.62 12.33
CA LEU A 86 20.57 -0.26 13.24
C LEU A 86 19.67 -1.20 12.43
N LEU A 87 19.87 -2.51 12.58
CA LEU A 87 18.95 -3.54 12.10
C LEU A 87 18.06 -3.98 13.25
N VAL A 88 16.74 -3.77 13.11
CA VAL A 88 15.73 -4.26 14.05
C VAL A 88 14.98 -5.43 13.42
N ILE A 89 15.07 -6.60 14.04
CA ILE A 89 14.37 -7.82 13.60
C ILE A 89 13.20 -8.05 14.56
N LEU A 90 11.99 -8.13 14.01
CA LEU A 90 10.74 -8.30 14.75
C LEU A 90 9.97 -9.49 14.21
N ASP A 91 9.23 -10.15 15.09
CA ASP A 91 8.31 -11.21 14.72
C ASP A 91 6.91 -10.63 14.46
N ARG A 92 6.22 -11.17 13.44
CA ARG A 92 4.86 -10.72 13.08
C ARG A 92 3.84 -10.93 14.21
N ASN A 93 4.07 -11.90 15.09
CA ASN A 93 3.18 -12.16 16.24
C ASN A 93 3.08 -10.97 17.22
N GLN A 94 3.96 -9.98 17.14
CA GLN A 94 3.88 -8.76 17.96
C GLN A 94 2.80 -7.80 17.49
N ASP A 95 2.43 -7.85 16.20
CA ASP A 95 1.39 -7.02 15.61
C ASP A 95 0.69 -7.76 14.46
N MET A 96 -0.41 -8.43 14.83
CA MET A 96 -1.31 -9.15 13.93
C MET A 96 -2.44 -8.25 13.39
N ALA A 97 -2.67 -7.06 13.98
CA ALA A 97 -3.78 -6.19 13.60
C ALA A 97 -3.47 -5.41 12.33
N THR A 98 -2.27 -4.84 12.22
CA THR A 98 -1.85 -4.03 11.05
C THR A 98 -2.04 -4.73 9.69
N PRO A 99 -1.64 -6.00 9.47
CA PRO A 99 -1.86 -6.65 8.17
C PRO A 99 -3.33 -6.97 7.87
N LEU A 100 -4.20 -6.94 8.88
CA LEU A 100 -5.64 -7.13 8.71
C LEU A 100 -6.37 -5.81 8.49
N HIS A 101 -5.79 -4.70 8.92
CA HIS A 101 -6.40 -3.37 8.84
C HIS A 101 -6.65 -2.97 7.38
N HIS A 102 -7.84 -2.45 7.08
CA HIS A 102 -8.08 -1.77 5.82
C HIS A 102 -7.23 -0.51 5.76
N THR A 103 -6.67 -0.23 4.60
CA THR A 103 -5.71 0.87 4.45
C THR A 103 -6.33 2.03 3.68
N TRP A 104 -5.77 3.22 3.84
CA TRP A 104 -6.29 4.42 3.22
C TRP A 104 -5.26 5.19 2.39
N THR A 105 -4.04 4.66 2.25
CA THR A 105 -3.00 5.27 1.42
C THR A 105 -3.01 4.66 0.02
N TYR A 106 -2.58 5.43 -0.97
CA TYR A 106 -2.72 5.05 -2.38
C TYR A 106 -2.05 3.72 -2.73
N GLN A 107 -0.81 3.50 -2.29
CA GLN A 107 -0.09 2.25 -2.51
C GLN A 107 -0.72 1.07 -1.80
N ALA A 108 -1.15 1.26 -0.55
CA ALA A 108 -1.69 0.18 0.26
C ALA A 108 -3.07 -0.24 -0.25
N LEU A 109 -3.92 0.71 -0.65
CA LEU A 109 -5.17 0.41 -1.35
C LEU A 109 -4.92 -0.31 -2.66
N GLY A 110 -3.96 0.16 -3.47
CA GLY A 110 -3.57 -0.53 -4.71
C GLY A 110 -3.12 -1.97 -4.48
N HIS A 111 -2.51 -2.29 -3.33
CA HIS A 111 -2.14 -3.66 -2.96
C HIS A 111 -3.30 -4.48 -2.37
N ASP A 112 -4.19 -3.84 -1.62
CA ASP A 112 -5.27 -4.52 -0.89
C ASP A 112 -6.46 -4.85 -1.81
N VAL A 113 -6.83 -3.91 -2.70
CA VAL A 113 -8.03 -4.05 -3.54
C VAL A 113 -7.72 -4.35 -5.01
N LEU A 114 -6.49 -4.11 -5.45
CA LEU A 114 -6.02 -4.46 -6.80
C LEU A 114 -4.85 -5.46 -6.70
N ASP A 115 -4.53 -6.12 -7.81
CA ASP A 115 -3.39 -7.04 -7.88
C ASP A 115 -2.09 -6.27 -8.16
N LEU A 116 -1.58 -5.55 -7.15
CA LEU A 116 -0.29 -4.86 -7.20
C LEU A 116 0.84 -5.82 -6.82
N GLN A 117 1.61 -6.27 -7.81
CA GLN A 117 2.77 -7.13 -7.61
C GLN A 117 3.96 -6.62 -8.40
N LEU A 118 5.16 -6.60 -7.79
CA LEU A 118 6.40 -6.18 -8.46
C LEU A 118 6.27 -4.81 -9.16
N ASN A 119 5.66 -3.84 -8.47
CA ASN A 119 5.34 -2.49 -8.99
C ASN A 119 4.38 -2.48 -10.19
N ARG A 120 3.62 -3.55 -10.42
CA ARG A 120 2.65 -3.63 -11.50
C ARG A 120 1.25 -3.84 -10.97
N VAL A 121 0.31 -3.00 -11.41
CA VAL A 121 -1.11 -3.17 -11.13
C VAL A 121 -1.77 -3.90 -12.30
N THR A 122 -2.46 -4.99 -11.99
CA THR A 122 -3.24 -5.77 -12.96
C THR A 122 -4.72 -5.52 -12.72
N MET A 123 -5.47 -5.19 -13.78
CA MET A 123 -6.92 -4.94 -13.72
C MET A 123 -7.63 -5.68 -14.85
N ASP A 124 -8.77 -6.29 -14.53
CA ASP A 124 -9.65 -6.88 -15.53
C ASP A 124 -10.65 -5.83 -16.04
N GLU A 125 -10.62 -5.52 -17.34
CA GLU A 125 -11.71 -4.80 -17.98
C GLU A 125 -12.83 -5.76 -18.37
N VAL A 126 -14.03 -5.48 -17.87
CA VAL A 126 -15.27 -6.06 -18.38
C VAL A 126 -15.75 -5.17 -19.53
N ASN A 127 -15.50 -5.58 -20.77
CA ASN A 127 -16.10 -4.92 -21.93
C ASN A 127 -17.60 -5.24 -21.97
N GLU A 128 -18.44 -4.35 -21.42
CA GLU A 128 -19.90 -4.48 -21.51
C GLU A 128 -20.45 -4.15 -22.90
N LYS A 129 -19.64 -3.57 -23.80
CA LYS A 129 -20.10 -3.09 -25.10
C LYS A 129 -19.23 -3.64 -26.23
N THR A 130 -19.51 -4.86 -26.67
CA THR A 130 -19.36 -5.33 -28.07
C THR A 130 -19.57 -6.84 -28.13
N GLY A 131 -20.83 -7.26 -28.25
CA GLY A 131 -21.15 -8.65 -28.52
C GLY A 131 -22.53 -8.76 -29.11
N HIS A 132 -22.62 -8.91 -30.43
CA HIS A 132 -23.79 -9.50 -31.06
C HIS A 132 -24.17 -10.79 -30.33
N LEU A 133 -25.47 -11.07 -30.23
CA LEU A 133 -26.09 -12.22 -29.58
C LEU A 133 -25.21 -13.48 -29.67
N GLY A 134 -24.54 -13.86 -28.57
CA GLY A 134 -23.84 -15.15 -28.43
C GLY A 134 -22.31 -15.11 -28.20
N ALA A 135 -21.64 -13.96 -28.20
CA ALA A 135 -20.20 -13.91 -27.90
C ALA A 135 -19.91 -13.87 -26.39
N LYS A 136 -19.13 -14.84 -25.87
CA LYS A 136 -18.63 -14.82 -24.48
C LYS A 136 -17.82 -13.53 -24.25
N PRO A 137 -18.00 -12.83 -23.11
CA PRO A 137 -17.23 -11.63 -22.80
C PRO A 137 -15.73 -12.00 -22.73
N ARG A 138 -14.94 -11.42 -23.63
CA ARG A 138 -13.47 -11.49 -23.53
C ARG A 138 -13.04 -10.52 -22.43
N LYS A 139 -12.65 -11.06 -21.27
CA LYS A 139 -11.93 -10.29 -20.25
C LYS A 139 -10.61 -9.84 -20.84
N ARG A 140 -10.39 -8.53 -20.89
CA ARG A 140 -9.11 -7.96 -21.32
C ARG A 140 -8.41 -7.44 -20.08
N THR A 141 -7.31 -8.07 -19.72
CA THR A 141 -6.51 -7.63 -18.58
C THR A 141 -5.60 -6.47 -19.01
N LYS A 142 -5.72 -5.32 -18.33
CA LYS A 142 -4.82 -4.18 -18.45
C LYS A 142 -3.75 -4.26 -17.36
N MET A 143 -2.53 -3.87 -17.72
CA MET A 143 -1.37 -3.91 -16.83
C MET A 143 -0.72 -2.52 -16.83
N PHE A 144 -0.53 -1.97 -15.65
CA PHE A 144 0.08 -0.65 -15.44
C PHE A 144 1.36 -0.79 -14.63
N ASP A 145 2.44 -0.18 -15.11
CA ASP A 145 3.76 -0.25 -14.47
C ASP A 145 4.04 1.04 -13.68
N LEU A 146 4.22 0.90 -12.37
CA LEU A 146 4.48 1.98 -11.43
C LEU A 146 5.99 2.14 -11.23
N SER A 147 6.62 2.75 -12.23
CA SER A 147 8.08 2.91 -12.29
C SER A 147 8.62 3.86 -11.22
N PRO A 148 9.86 3.65 -10.72
CA PRO A 148 10.56 4.63 -9.89
C PRO A 148 10.79 6.00 -10.56
N ASN A 149 10.72 6.07 -11.90
CA ASN A 149 10.85 7.32 -12.65
C ASN A 149 9.54 8.12 -12.72
N ASP A 150 8.42 7.52 -12.31
CA ASP A 150 7.13 8.18 -12.24
C ASP A 150 7.11 9.13 -11.03
N LYS A 151 7.19 10.43 -11.32
CA LYS A 151 7.22 11.49 -10.30
C LYS A 151 5.93 11.52 -9.49
N PHE A 152 4.77 11.30 -10.14
CA PHE A 152 3.49 11.30 -9.46
C PHE A 152 3.41 10.15 -8.47
N TRP A 153 3.75 8.94 -8.92
CA TRP A 153 3.79 7.76 -8.04
C TRP A 153 4.75 7.96 -6.87
N MET A 154 5.98 8.41 -7.13
CA MET A 154 6.98 8.58 -6.07
C MET A 154 6.58 9.63 -5.02
N GLN A 155 5.86 10.67 -5.43
CA GLN A 155 5.35 11.72 -4.55
C GLN A 155 4.13 11.26 -3.74
N TYR A 156 3.18 10.55 -4.36
CA TYR A 156 1.85 10.30 -3.78
C TYR A 156 1.59 8.87 -3.31
N LYS A 157 2.47 7.89 -3.57
CA LYS A 157 2.26 6.47 -3.19
C LYS A 157 1.93 6.28 -1.70
N GLY A 158 2.54 7.06 -0.82
CA GLY A 158 2.32 7.00 0.63
C GLY A 158 1.21 7.92 1.15
N SER A 159 0.61 8.73 0.27
CA SER A 159 -0.37 9.74 0.66
C SER A 159 -1.77 9.15 0.85
N PRO A 160 -2.60 9.72 1.75
CA PRO A 160 -4.02 9.39 1.85
C PRO A 160 -4.74 9.51 0.50
N PHE A 161 -5.63 8.56 0.22
CA PHE A 161 -6.32 8.46 -1.08
C PHE A 161 -7.07 9.74 -1.52
N PRO A 162 -7.77 10.49 -0.63
CA PRO A 162 -8.42 11.73 -1.04
C PRO A 162 -7.44 12.78 -1.59
N ILE A 163 -6.25 12.90 -0.99
CA ILE A 163 -5.19 13.80 -1.47
C ILE A 163 -4.71 13.38 -2.85
N VAL A 164 -4.62 12.06 -3.10
CA VAL A 164 -4.22 11.55 -4.41
C VAL A 164 -5.28 11.83 -5.47
N ALA A 165 -6.56 11.66 -5.15
CA ALA A 165 -7.66 11.99 -6.06
C ALA A 165 -7.65 13.48 -6.46
N GLU A 166 -7.42 14.37 -5.49
CA GLU A 166 -7.27 15.81 -5.75
C GLU A 166 -6.03 16.10 -6.61
N ALA A 167 -4.89 15.48 -6.31
CA ALA A 167 -3.65 15.67 -7.06
C ALA A 167 -3.73 15.16 -8.51
N VAL A 168 -4.42 14.03 -8.77
CA VAL A 168 -4.66 13.54 -10.15
C VAL A 168 -5.47 14.58 -10.93
N GLN A 169 -6.48 15.16 -10.30
CA GLN A 169 -7.33 16.17 -10.93
C GLN A 169 -6.54 17.45 -11.24
N GLU A 170 -5.72 17.92 -10.30
CA GLU A 170 -4.86 19.09 -10.50
C GLU A 170 -3.86 18.88 -11.65
N GLU A 171 -3.23 17.71 -11.74
CA GLU A 171 -2.30 17.38 -12.83
C GLU A 171 -3.00 17.29 -14.19
N LEU A 172 -4.24 16.79 -14.22
CA LEU A 172 -5.08 16.77 -15.43
C LEU A 172 -5.44 18.18 -15.90
N ASP A 173 -5.82 19.07 -14.99
CA ASP A 173 -6.17 20.46 -15.31
C ASP A 173 -4.94 21.27 -15.74
N ALA A 174 -3.79 21.04 -15.11
CA ALA A 174 -2.51 21.61 -15.53
C ALA A 174 -2.09 21.11 -16.93
N TYR A 175 -2.30 19.83 -17.23
CA TYR A 175 -2.06 19.26 -18.55
C TYR A 175 -2.95 19.90 -19.62
N ARG A 176 -4.25 20.03 -19.37
CA ARG A 176 -5.20 20.68 -20.30
C ARG A 176 -4.79 22.11 -20.62
N SER A 177 -4.38 22.88 -19.61
CA SER A 177 -3.90 24.25 -19.78
C SER A 177 -2.66 24.31 -20.68
N SER A 178 -1.72 23.37 -20.52
CA SER A 178 -0.53 23.27 -21.38
C SER A 178 -0.87 22.82 -22.81
N GLU A 179 -1.81 21.88 -22.98
CA GLU A 179 -2.28 21.43 -24.29
C GLU A 179 -2.97 22.55 -25.07
N GLU A 180 -3.80 23.35 -24.40
CA GLU A 180 -4.45 24.52 -24.98
C GLU A 180 -3.45 25.59 -25.42
N GLU A 181 -2.40 25.83 -24.64
CA GLU A 181 -1.31 26.75 -25.01
C GLU A 181 -0.58 26.27 -26.27
N VAL A 182 -0.23 24.98 -26.34
CA VAL A 182 0.40 24.38 -27.53
C VAL A 182 -0.50 24.49 -28.76
N LYS A 183 -1.80 24.21 -28.59
CA LYS A 183 -2.79 24.33 -29.67
C LYS A 183 -2.93 25.79 -30.14
N ARG A 184 -2.95 26.75 -29.21
CA ARG A 184 -2.99 28.17 -29.51
C ARG A 184 -1.75 28.63 -30.27
N LEU A 185 -0.56 28.20 -29.85
CA LEU A 185 0.70 28.51 -30.54
C LEU A 185 0.70 27.94 -31.97
N LYS A 186 0.19 26.72 -32.15
CA LYS A 186 0.05 26.10 -33.48
C LYS A 186 -0.89 26.89 -34.40
N SER A 187 -2.07 27.30 -33.91
CA SER A 187 -3.03 28.08 -34.70
C SER A 187 -2.53 29.51 -34.96
N ALA A 188 -1.82 30.13 -34.02
CA ALA A 188 -1.23 31.47 -34.20
C ALA A 188 -0.14 31.53 -35.29
N MET A 189 0.47 30.40 -35.65
CA MET A 189 1.47 30.30 -36.72
C MET A 189 0.88 29.88 -38.08
N GLY A 190 -0.45 29.78 -38.22
CA GLY A 190 -1.09 29.49 -39.52
C GLY A 190 -0.79 28.08 -40.07
N LEU A 191 -0.40 27.13 -39.20
CA LEU A 191 -0.15 25.73 -39.57
C LEU A 191 -1.45 24.92 -39.76
N ASP A 192 -2.61 25.55 -39.57
CA ASP A 192 -3.87 25.03 -40.10
C ASP A 192 -3.88 25.33 -41.60
N ALA A 193 -3.84 24.26 -42.41
CA ALA A 193 -3.61 24.27 -43.86
C ALA A 193 -4.66 25.02 -44.71
N ASN A 194 -5.45 25.93 -44.14
CA ASN A 194 -6.61 26.55 -44.79
C ASN A 194 -6.82 28.05 -44.52
N SER A 195 -5.87 28.76 -43.95
CA SER A 195 -5.98 30.22 -43.79
C SER A 195 -4.81 30.92 -44.49
N GLY A 196 -5.14 31.53 -45.62
CA GLY A 196 -4.23 32.32 -46.44
C GLY A 196 -3.64 33.50 -45.69
N THR A 197 -2.36 33.72 -45.98
CA THR A 197 -1.53 34.91 -45.78
C THR A 197 -2.29 36.22 -45.67
N ASP A 198 -1.95 37.04 -44.66
CA ASP A 198 -1.09 38.23 -44.81
C ASP A 198 -1.41 39.22 -43.68
N GLU A 199 -0.59 39.20 -42.62
CA GLU A 199 -0.33 40.28 -41.64
C GLU A 199 0.35 39.65 -40.39
N VAL A 200 1.25 40.38 -39.73
CA VAL A 200 1.97 40.05 -38.47
C VAL A 200 3.43 39.58 -38.63
N LEU A 201 4.29 40.41 -39.24
CA LEU A 201 5.75 40.20 -39.27
C LEU A 201 6.50 40.59 -37.97
N GLY A 202 5.83 41.26 -37.01
CA GLY A 202 6.47 41.77 -35.79
C GLY A 202 6.41 40.83 -34.56
N SER A 203 5.52 39.84 -34.56
CA SER A 203 5.30 38.91 -33.43
C SER A 203 5.79 37.48 -33.73
N MET A 204 6.42 37.26 -34.89
CA MET A 204 6.84 35.93 -35.34
C MET A 204 8.06 35.37 -34.60
N SER A 205 9.04 36.18 -34.19
CA SER A 205 10.28 35.66 -33.58
C SER A 205 10.02 34.98 -32.23
N ASP A 206 9.27 35.65 -31.34
CA ASP A 206 8.93 35.10 -30.01
C ASP A 206 7.99 33.90 -30.12
N ASN A 207 7.02 33.93 -31.04
CA ASN A 207 6.10 32.82 -31.26
C ASN A 207 6.80 31.62 -31.93
N THR A 208 7.79 31.85 -32.80
CA THR A 208 8.61 30.78 -33.41
C THR A 208 9.53 30.12 -32.38
N ALA A 209 10.14 30.90 -31.48
CA ALA A 209 10.95 30.36 -30.38
C ALA A 209 10.09 29.55 -29.39
N LYS A 210 8.91 30.07 -29.03
CA LYS A 210 7.93 29.36 -28.18
C LYS A 210 7.39 28.10 -28.85
N LEU A 211 7.12 28.13 -30.16
CA LEU A 211 6.70 26.93 -30.90
C LEU A 211 7.82 25.89 -30.97
N THR A 212 9.06 26.31 -31.25
CA THR A 212 10.22 25.40 -31.28
C THR A 212 10.42 24.72 -29.92
N SER A 213 10.28 25.48 -28.84
CA SER A 213 10.28 24.95 -27.46
C SER A 213 9.12 23.99 -27.22
N ALA A 214 7.88 24.37 -27.59
CA ALA A 214 6.68 23.55 -27.43
C ALA A 214 6.74 22.24 -28.23
N VAL A 215 7.27 22.28 -29.46
CA VAL A 215 7.48 21.08 -30.30
C VAL A 215 8.53 20.17 -29.68
N SER A 216 9.57 20.76 -29.06
CA SER A 216 10.60 20.00 -28.35
C SER A 216 10.08 19.34 -27.06
N SER A 217 9.05 19.93 -26.41
CA SER A 217 8.42 19.38 -25.20
C SER A 217 7.21 18.48 -25.46
N LEU A 218 6.76 18.33 -26.71
CA LEU A 218 5.65 17.43 -27.07
C LEU A 218 5.82 15.98 -26.58
N PRO A 219 7.01 15.35 -26.70
CA PRO A 219 7.21 13.99 -26.17
C PRO A 219 7.02 13.92 -24.66
N GLU A 220 7.48 14.93 -23.91
CA GLU A 220 7.27 15.01 -22.45
C GLU A 220 5.80 15.22 -22.10
N LEU A 221 5.08 16.05 -22.85
CA LEU A 221 3.64 16.24 -22.65
C LEU A 221 2.83 14.96 -22.92
N LEU A 222 3.20 14.19 -23.95
CA LEU A 222 2.55 12.91 -24.25
C LEU A 222 2.82 11.86 -23.16
N GLU A 223 4.06 11.78 -22.66
CA GLU A 223 4.37 10.87 -21.55
C GLU A 223 3.69 11.31 -20.25
N LYS A 224 3.64 12.62 -19.98
CA LYS A 224 2.89 13.17 -18.84
C LYS A 224 1.41 12.77 -18.92
N LYS A 225 0.78 12.93 -20.10
CA LYS A 225 -0.60 12.48 -20.33
C LYS A 225 -0.76 10.99 -20.03
N ARG A 226 0.14 10.15 -20.55
CA ARG A 226 0.10 8.70 -20.35
C ARG A 226 0.13 8.33 -18.86
N LEU A 227 0.97 8.99 -18.07
CA LEU A 227 1.05 8.79 -16.62
C LEU A 227 -0.21 9.26 -15.89
N ILE A 228 -0.74 10.43 -16.26
CA ILE A 228 -2.01 10.95 -15.70
C ILE A 228 -3.16 9.97 -16.00
N ASP A 229 -3.32 9.54 -17.25
CA ASP A 229 -4.37 8.61 -17.67
C ASP A 229 -4.26 7.27 -16.91
N MET A 230 -3.02 6.78 -16.70
CA MET A 230 -2.75 5.60 -15.89
C MET A 230 -3.21 5.79 -14.43
N HIS A 231 -2.78 6.88 -13.78
CA HIS A 231 -3.15 7.16 -12.39
C HIS A 231 -4.64 7.43 -12.20
N MET A 232 -5.28 8.09 -13.16
CA MET A 232 -6.72 8.29 -13.19
C MET A 232 -7.46 6.95 -13.27
N THR A 233 -7.00 6.03 -14.14
CA THR A 233 -7.57 4.69 -14.26
C THR A 233 -7.43 3.91 -12.95
N ILE A 234 -6.25 3.93 -12.33
CA ILE A 234 -6.01 3.25 -11.05
C ILE A 234 -6.85 3.85 -9.93
N ALA A 235 -6.87 5.18 -9.79
CA ALA A 235 -7.65 5.86 -8.75
C ALA A 235 -9.15 5.57 -8.91
N THR A 236 -9.67 5.54 -10.13
CA THR A 236 -11.07 5.21 -10.40
C THR A 236 -11.40 3.77 -9.98
N ALA A 237 -10.56 2.81 -10.36
CA ALA A 237 -10.75 1.40 -9.96
C ALA A 237 -10.72 1.22 -8.43
N ILE A 238 -9.80 1.90 -7.73
CA ILE A 238 -9.76 1.90 -6.26
C ILE A 238 -11.06 2.48 -5.69
N LEU A 239 -11.53 3.61 -6.23
CA LEU A 239 -12.76 4.26 -5.77
C LEU A 239 -13.99 3.35 -5.94
N ASP A 240 -14.05 2.59 -7.03
CA ASP A 240 -15.14 1.62 -7.27
C ASP A 240 -15.11 0.48 -6.25
N HIS A 241 -13.93 -0.02 -5.88
CA HIS A 241 -13.79 -0.99 -4.80
C HIS A 241 -14.17 -0.43 -3.43
N ILE A 242 -13.75 0.80 -3.12
CA ILE A 242 -14.13 1.47 -1.86
C ILE A 242 -15.65 1.55 -1.74
N LYS A 243 -16.34 2.00 -2.79
CA LYS A 243 -17.80 2.17 -2.79
C LYS A 243 -18.54 0.84 -2.74
N SER A 244 -18.19 -0.09 -3.63
CA SER A 244 -18.89 -1.38 -3.75
C SER A 244 -18.77 -2.23 -2.49
N ARG A 245 -17.63 -2.14 -1.78
CA ARG A 245 -17.38 -2.91 -0.55
C ARG A 245 -17.60 -2.10 0.73
N LYS A 246 -17.98 -0.82 0.63
CA LYS A 246 -18.11 0.12 1.76
C LYS A 246 -16.84 0.19 2.63
N LEU A 247 -15.66 0.19 2.02
CA LEU A 247 -14.38 0.12 2.73
C LEU A 247 -14.11 1.34 3.61
N ASP A 248 -14.72 2.48 3.29
CA ASP A 248 -14.74 3.68 4.13
C ASP A 248 -15.35 3.41 5.51
N VAL A 249 -16.43 2.63 5.56
CA VAL A 249 -17.10 2.24 6.82
C VAL A 249 -16.24 1.23 7.59
N TYR A 250 -15.65 0.24 6.90
CA TYR A 250 -14.73 -0.72 7.53
C TYR A 250 -13.54 -0.01 8.17
N PHE A 251 -12.86 0.85 7.42
CA PHE A 251 -11.72 1.64 7.90
C PHE A 251 -12.09 2.48 9.14
N GLU A 252 -13.24 3.18 9.12
CA GLU A 252 -13.67 3.98 10.27
C GLU A 252 -13.88 3.14 11.53
N ILE A 253 -14.55 2.00 11.41
CA ILE A 253 -14.83 1.12 12.55
C ILE A 253 -13.53 0.54 13.09
N GLU A 254 -12.64 0.08 12.22
CA GLU A 254 -11.36 -0.51 12.61
C GLU A 254 -10.45 0.50 13.32
N GLU A 255 -10.36 1.73 12.82
CA GLU A 255 -9.64 2.82 13.49
C GLU A 255 -10.21 3.12 14.87
N LYS A 256 -11.54 3.12 15.03
CA LYS A 256 -12.17 3.26 16.35
C LYS A 256 -11.80 2.09 17.28
N ILE A 257 -11.81 0.85 16.79
CA ILE A 257 -11.41 -0.33 17.58
C ILE A 257 -9.93 -0.22 18.01
N MET A 258 -9.04 0.04 17.07
CA MET A 258 -7.60 0.13 17.30
C MET A 258 -7.24 1.32 18.20
N GLY A 259 -7.98 2.43 18.07
CA GLY A 259 -7.91 3.60 18.94
C GLY A 259 -8.61 3.43 20.30
N ARG A 260 -9.24 2.28 20.57
CA ARG A 260 -10.01 1.99 21.80
C ARG A 260 -11.14 3.00 22.06
N ALA A 261 -11.74 3.51 20.99
CA ALA A 261 -12.91 4.36 21.03
C ALA A 261 -14.20 3.53 21.11
N THR A 262 -15.29 4.15 21.57
CA THR A 262 -16.62 3.53 21.59
C THR A 262 -17.15 3.37 20.18
N LEU A 263 -17.67 2.19 19.87
CA LEU A 263 -18.34 1.93 18.60
C LEU A 263 -19.75 2.50 18.60
N GLU A 264 -20.07 3.26 17.56
CA GLU A 264 -21.44 3.75 17.32
C GLU A 264 -22.30 2.73 16.57
N LYS A 265 -21.66 1.94 15.68
CA LYS A 265 -22.29 0.87 14.92
C LYS A 265 -21.93 -0.49 15.52
N SER A 266 -22.91 -1.39 15.57
CA SER A 266 -22.70 -2.76 15.99
C SER A 266 -21.84 -3.50 14.96
N LEU A 267 -20.83 -4.23 15.46
CA LEU A 267 -20.00 -5.11 14.64
C LEU A 267 -20.83 -6.20 13.94
N MET A 268 -21.84 -6.71 14.64
CA MET A 268 -22.71 -7.76 14.12
C MET A 268 -23.51 -7.29 12.90
N ASP A 269 -23.94 -6.02 12.89
CA ASP A 269 -24.73 -5.45 11.79
C ASP A 269 -23.89 -5.39 10.51
N MET A 270 -22.60 -5.06 10.62
CA MET A 270 -21.67 -5.06 9.47
C MET A 270 -21.39 -6.48 8.95
N ILE A 271 -21.26 -7.46 9.84
CA ILE A 271 -21.01 -8.86 9.44
C ILE A 271 -22.24 -9.46 8.74
N THR A 272 -23.44 -9.13 9.21
CA THR A 272 -24.70 -9.68 8.69
C THR A 272 -25.24 -8.94 7.46
N ASP A 273 -24.83 -7.70 7.22
CA ASP A 273 -25.24 -6.93 6.02
C ASP A 273 -24.72 -7.62 4.73
N PRO A 274 -25.60 -8.14 3.85
CA PRO A 274 -25.19 -8.79 2.61
C PRO A 274 -24.55 -7.82 1.60
N GLU A 275 -24.83 -6.52 1.73
CA GLU A 275 -24.30 -5.46 0.85
C GLU A 275 -23.01 -4.84 1.40
N ALA A 276 -22.49 -5.29 2.55
CA ALA A 276 -21.29 -4.75 3.18
C ALA A 276 -20.06 -5.62 2.95
N GLY A 277 -19.29 -5.29 1.91
CA GLY A 277 -17.95 -5.88 1.70
C GLY A 277 -17.97 -7.36 1.32
N LEU A 278 -16.78 -7.91 1.16
CA LEU A 278 -16.57 -9.34 0.88
C LEU A 278 -16.52 -10.15 2.18
N PRO A 279 -16.67 -11.49 2.12
CA PRO A 279 -16.46 -12.35 3.29
C PRO A 279 -15.11 -12.11 3.98
N ALA A 280 -14.05 -11.85 3.20
CA ALA A 280 -12.74 -11.51 3.73
C ALA A 280 -12.72 -10.20 4.53
N ASP A 281 -13.49 -9.19 4.14
CA ASP A 281 -13.56 -7.89 4.81
C ASP A 281 -14.23 -8.03 6.18
N LYS A 282 -15.33 -8.79 6.23
CA LYS A 282 -16.06 -9.13 7.46
C LYS A 282 -15.19 -9.91 8.44
N LEU A 283 -14.44 -10.88 7.92
CA LEU A 283 -13.51 -11.67 8.72
C LEU A 283 -12.37 -10.79 9.29
N ARG A 284 -11.76 -9.93 8.47
CA ARG A 284 -10.72 -8.99 8.92
C ARG A 284 -11.22 -8.08 10.03
N LEU A 285 -12.39 -7.48 9.85
CA LEU A 285 -13.03 -6.61 10.84
C LEU A 285 -13.23 -7.34 12.18
N PHE A 286 -13.77 -8.56 12.14
CA PHE A 286 -13.94 -9.38 13.33
C PHE A 286 -12.60 -9.69 14.00
N LEU A 287 -11.58 -10.09 13.24
CA LEU A 287 -10.26 -10.40 13.79
C LEU A 287 -9.60 -9.19 14.43
N ILE A 288 -9.74 -7.99 13.86
CA ILE A 288 -9.27 -6.73 14.46
C ILE A 288 -10.00 -6.47 15.78
N SER A 289 -11.33 -6.61 15.80
CA SER A 289 -12.12 -6.52 17.04
C SER A 289 -11.67 -7.53 18.08
N PHE A 290 -11.39 -8.76 17.67
CA PHE A 290 -10.91 -9.80 18.56
C PHE A 290 -9.50 -9.53 19.11
N ILE A 291 -8.60 -8.92 18.33
CA ILE A 291 -7.23 -8.64 18.75
C ILE A 291 -7.16 -7.37 19.62
N CYS A 292 -7.78 -6.28 19.17
CA CYS A 292 -7.62 -4.93 19.74
C CYS A 292 -8.80 -4.49 20.62
N GLY A 293 -9.98 -5.06 20.41
CA GLY A 293 -11.20 -4.70 21.12
C GLY A 293 -11.31 -5.28 22.53
N PRO A 294 -12.47 -5.06 23.19
CA PRO A 294 -12.75 -5.61 24.51
C PRO A 294 -12.62 -7.14 24.56
N THR A 295 -12.39 -7.69 25.75
CA THR A 295 -12.38 -9.15 25.92
C THR A 295 -13.79 -9.69 25.74
N MET A 296 -13.96 -10.50 24.70
CA MET A 296 -15.19 -11.25 24.43
C MET A 296 -15.16 -12.60 25.17
N THR A 297 -16.33 -13.05 25.60
CA THR A 297 -16.59 -14.41 26.11
C THR A 297 -16.62 -15.43 24.97
N GLU A 298 -16.36 -16.70 25.24
CA GLU A 298 -16.42 -17.75 24.20
C GLU A 298 -17.80 -17.81 23.53
N ALA A 299 -18.89 -17.60 24.28
CA ALA A 299 -20.24 -17.58 23.74
C ALA A 299 -20.46 -16.42 22.75
N GLU A 300 -19.93 -15.23 23.02
CA GLU A 300 -19.98 -14.11 22.07
C GLU A 300 -19.16 -14.42 20.81
N VAL A 301 -17.97 -15.00 20.97
CA VAL A 301 -17.13 -15.39 19.83
C VAL A 301 -17.83 -16.45 18.97
N ASP A 302 -18.52 -17.42 19.57
CA ASP A 302 -19.28 -18.45 18.86
C ASP A 302 -20.47 -17.86 18.07
N GLN A 303 -21.13 -16.82 18.59
CA GLN A 303 -22.16 -16.07 17.86
C GLN A 303 -21.58 -15.40 16.61
N TYR A 304 -20.44 -14.72 16.74
CA TYR A 304 -19.76 -14.13 15.58
C TYR A 304 -19.27 -15.17 14.57
N VAL A 305 -18.76 -16.32 15.03
CA VAL A 305 -18.36 -17.42 14.14
C VAL A 305 -19.54 -17.91 13.30
N THR A 306 -20.71 -18.08 13.92
CA THR A 306 -21.93 -18.49 13.21
C THR A 306 -22.31 -17.46 12.15
N ALA A 307 -22.35 -16.18 12.51
CA ALA A 307 -22.66 -15.10 11.57
C ALA A 307 -21.64 -14.99 10.42
N LEU A 308 -20.35 -15.23 10.70
CA LEU A 308 -19.31 -15.25 9.68
C LEU A 308 -19.45 -16.44 8.72
N GLN A 309 -19.82 -17.62 9.24
CA GLN A 309 -20.09 -18.80 8.41
C GLN A 309 -21.30 -18.55 7.50
N ASP A 310 -22.37 -17.96 8.03
CA ASP A 310 -23.56 -17.59 7.26
C ASP A 310 -23.23 -16.54 6.18
N ALA A 311 -22.26 -15.66 6.45
CA ALA A 311 -21.73 -14.70 5.48
C ALA A 311 -20.73 -15.33 4.46
N GLY A 312 -20.46 -16.63 4.53
CA GLY A 312 -19.59 -17.36 3.60
C GLY A 312 -18.10 -17.27 3.92
N CYS A 313 -17.72 -16.91 5.15
CA CYS A 313 -16.33 -16.80 5.58
C CYS A 313 -15.72 -18.17 5.97
N ASP A 314 -14.44 -18.36 5.65
CA ASP A 314 -13.63 -19.42 6.25
C ASP A 314 -13.16 -19.01 7.66
N VAL A 315 -13.65 -19.75 8.66
CA VAL A 315 -13.42 -19.46 10.08
C VAL A 315 -12.25 -20.24 10.69
N GLU A 316 -11.48 -21.02 9.92
CA GLU A 316 -10.26 -21.69 10.43
C GLU A 316 -9.26 -20.68 11.02
N SER A 317 -9.19 -19.50 10.40
CA SER A 317 -8.39 -18.36 10.86
C SER A 317 -8.77 -17.91 12.29
N VAL A 318 -10.07 -17.95 12.64
CA VAL A 318 -10.57 -17.60 13.97
C VAL A 318 -10.09 -18.60 15.01
N GLN A 319 -10.07 -19.90 14.70
CA GLN A 319 -9.58 -20.93 15.62
C GLN A 319 -8.09 -20.75 15.91
N TYR A 320 -7.30 -20.41 14.89
CA TYR A 320 -5.89 -20.08 15.07
C TYR A 320 -5.72 -18.83 15.95
N MET A 321 -6.53 -17.80 15.73
CA MET A 321 -6.51 -16.57 16.53
C MET A 321 -6.92 -16.79 17.99
N ARG A 322 -7.88 -17.68 18.28
CA ARG A 322 -8.21 -18.10 19.66
C ARG A 322 -6.99 -18.66 20.38
N ARG A 323 -6.28 -19.61 19.76
CA ARG A 323 -5.03 -20.17 20.31
C ARG A 323 -3.97 -19.11 20.52
N TRP A 324 -3.74 -18.27 19.51
CA TRP A 324 -2.75 -17.19 19.57
C TRP A 324 -3.03 -16.22 20.73
N LYS A 325 -4.29 -15.79 20.92
CA LYS A 325 -4.67 -14.86 22.00
C LYS A 325 -4.41 -15.46 23.38
N THR A 326 -4.64 -16.76 23.56
CA THR A 326 -4.32 -17.48 24.80
C THR A 326 -2.81 -17.45 25.09
N TYR A 327 -1.97 -17.75 24.09
CA TYR A 327 -0.51 -17.69 24.24
C TYR A 327 0.00 -16.27 24.49
N SER A 328 -0.57 -15.26 23.80
CA SER A 328 -0.19 -13.86 23.98
C SER A 328 -0.52 -13.35 25.39
N LYS A 329 -1.68 -13.71 25.96
CA LYS A 329 -2.05 -13.38 27.34
C LYS A 329 -1.10 -14.01 28.37
N LEU A 330 -0.57 -15.19 28.07
CA LEU A 330 0.41 -15.87 28.92
C LEU A 330 1.76 -15.14 28.89
N SER A 331 2.21 -14.73 27.70
CA SER A 331 3.46 -13.99 27.49
C SER A 331 3.45 -12.55 28.01
N SER A 332 2.29 -11.91 28.11
CA SER A 332 2.19 -10.55 28.67
C SER A 332 2.37 -10.52 30.20
N HIS A 333 2.14 -11.63 30.90
CA HIS A 333 2.36 -11.71 32.35
C HIS A 333 3.85 -11.73 32.74
N THR A 334 4.76 -12.00 31.81
CA THR A 334 6.22 -12.00 32.03
C THR A 334 6.91 -10.69 31.61
N ALA A 335 6.21 -9.77 30.94
CA ALA A 335 6.80 -8.55 30.38
C ALA A 335 6.61 -7.28 31.25
N SER A 336 5.97 -7.39 32.42
CA SER A 336 5.52 -6.27 33.26
C SER A 336 6.63 -5.44 33.95
N GLN A 337 7.89 -5.54 33.56
CA GLN A 337 8.99 -4.86 34.26
C GLN A 337 9.60 -3.63 33.56
N TYR A 338 9.16 -3.27 32.34
CA TYR A 338 9.63 -2.04 31.69
C TYR A 338 8.50 -1.32 30.94
N SER A 339 7.66 -0.61 31.69
CA SER A 339 6.71 0.37 31.17
C SER A 339 7.42 1.71 30.91
N GLY A 340 8.15 1.80 29.79
CA GLY A 340 8.62 3.06 29.21
C GLY A 340 7.73 3.45 28.03
N GLY A 341 6.57 4.05 28.32
CA GLY A 341 5.58 4.42 27.31
C GLY A 341 6.12 5.38 26.25
N THR A 342 6.17 4.94 25.00
CA THR A 342 6.46 5.77 23.84
C THR A 342 5.24 6.61 23.46
N LYS A 343 5.35 7.92 23.68
CA LYS A 343 4.35 8.97 23.35
C LYS A 343 4.09 9.15 21.84
N THR A 344 4.61 8.29 20.97
CA THR A 344 4.51 8.40 19.51
C THR A 344 3.19 7.87 18.95
N VAL A 345 2.58 6.87 19.60
CA VAL A 345 1.26 6.32 19.22
C VAL A 345 0.14 7.37 19.39
N SER A 346 0.27 8.26 20.38
CA SER A 346 -0.71 9.34 20.61
C SER A 346 -0.63 10.47 19.56
N MET A 347 0.53 10.70 18.95
CA MET A 347 0.66 11.67 17.85
C MET A 347 0.13 11.12 16.53
N PHE A 348 0.33 9.83 16.25
CA PHE A 348 -0.26 9.16 15.07
C PHE A 348 -1.79 9.08 15.18
N SER A 349 -2.32 8.74 16.36
CA SER A 349 -3.77 8.71 16.61
C SER A 349 -4.43 10.10 16.51
N LYS A 350 -3.76 11.19 16.93
CA LYS A 350 -4.26 12.56 16.75
C LYS A 350 -4.23 13.06 15.30
N LEU A 351 -3.23 12.65 14.51
CA LEU A 351 -3.16 12.97 13.08
C LEU A 351 -4.19 12.16 12.27
N MET A 352 -4.43 10.90 12.66
CA MET A 352 -5.45 10.02 12.09
C MET A 352 -6.88 10.40 12.50
N SER A 353 -7.12 10.86 13.73
CA SER A 353 -8.44 11.32 14.16
C SER A 353 -8.88 12.59 13.42
N HIS A 354 -7.97 13.54 13.21
CA HIS A 354 -8.23 14.71 12.35
C HIS A 354 -8.28 14.34 10.86
N GLY A 355 -7.48 13.35 10.43
CA GLY A 355 -7.54 12.77 9.10
C GLY A 355 -8.91 12.17 8.79
N SER A 356 -9.51 11.41 9.71
CA SER A 356 -10.79 10.71 9.50
C SER A 356 -11.97 11.65 9.19
N GLN A 357 -12.07 12.80 9.86
CA GLN A 357 -13.09 13.81 9.58
C GLN A 357 -12.87 14.48 8.21
N PHE A 358 -11.63 14.85 7.89
CA PHE A 358 -11.27 15.44 6.59
C PHE A 358 -11.40 14.43 5.43
N VAL A 359 -11.11 13.15 5.70
CA VAL A 359 -11.22 12.02 4.77
C VAL A 359 -12.68 11.74 4.42
N MET A 360 -13.58 11.71 5.41
CA MET A 360 -15.01 11.51 5.16
C MET A 360 -15.65 12.68 4.41
N GLU A 361 -15.24 13.92 4.72
CA GLU A 361 -15.70 15.10 4.01
C GLU A 361 -15.13 15.17 2.58
N GLY A 362 -13.87 14.74 2.39
CA GLY A 362 -13.23 14.57 1.10
C GLY A 362 -13.91 13.52 0.21
N VAL A 363 -14.27 12.34 0.75
CA VAL A 363 -15.02 11.32 -0.01
C VAL A 363 -16.43 11.81 -0.37
N LYS A 364 -17.14 12.45 0.57
CA LYS A 364 -18.46 13.05 0.28
C LYS A 364 -18.37 14.15 -0.78
N ASN A 365 -17.34 15.00 -0.73
CA ASN A 365 -17.12 16.07 -1.71
C ASN A 365 -16.63 15.55 -3.06
N LEU A 366 -15.82 14.48 -3.10
CA LEU A 366 -15.43 13.76 -4.32
C LEU A 366 -16.63 13.09 -4.97
N VAL A 367 -17.56 12.54 -4.18
CA VAL A 367 -18.83 11.97 -4.66
C VAL A 367 -19.74 13.04 -5.26
N VAL A 368 -19.79 14.24 -4.68
CA VAL A 368 -20.61 15.35 -5.20
C VAL A 368 -19.98 16.00 -6.44
N LYS A 369 -18.65 16.15 -6.49
CA LYS A 369 -17.98 16.76 -7.65
C LYS A 369 -17.93 15.84 -8.88
N ASN A 370 -17.84 14.52 -8.71
CA ASN A 370 -17.59 13.60 -9.83
C ASN A 370 -18.84 13.00 -10.51
N ILE A 371 -20.05 13.15 -9.97
CA ILE A 371 -21.27 12.69 -10.68
C ILE A 371 -21.82 13.76 -11.66
N ILE A 372 -21.50 15.03 -11.46
CA ILE A 372 -22.00 16.11 -12.34
C ILE A 372 -21.10 16.33 -13.57
N TYR A 373 -19.78 16.12 -13.46
CA TYR A 373 -18.85 16.41 -14.56
C TYR A 373 -18.56 15.22 -15.50
N LEU A 374 -18.85 13.98 -15.11
CA LEU A 374 -18.58 12.78 -15.93
C LEU A 374 -19.76 12.34 -16.83
N LEU A 375 -20.89 13.05 -16.80
CA LEU A 375 -22.07 12.78 -17.64
C LEU A 375 -22.37 13.87 -18.68
N GLN A 376 -21.53 14.91 -18.82
CA GLN A 376 -21.74 16.02 -19.77
C GLN A 376 -20.50 16.46 -20.57
N GLY A 377 -19.46 15.63 -20.67
CA GLY A 377 -18.27 15.90 -21.49
C GLY A 377 -18.12 14.94 -22.66
#